data_AF-A0AAN8JNJ4-F1
#
_entry.id   AF-A0AAN8JNJ4-F1
#
_cell.length_a   1.000
_cell.length_b   1.000
_cell.length_c   1.000
_cell.angle_alpha   90.00
_cell.angle_beta   90.00
_cell.angle_gamma   90.00
#
_symmetry.space_group_name_H-M   'P 1'
#
loop_
_entity.id
_entity.type
_entity.pdbx_description
1 polymer ?
#
loop_
_entity_poly.entity_id
_entity_poly.type
_entity_poly.pdbx_seq_one_letter_code
_entity_poly.pdbx_strand_id
1 'polypeptide(L)'
;MNRKELLEPGKLAQFVDDYAKDHPEEFDKFSKEMVENMKNSKNRESEICKLPKEDTVWLIIEQAPEIVDGVKKRTLMMSDKKGAYLAVHLEDPNIESLPQQAYSLLCLACLYPLSGKSRRPKLVTFKDAEIARNTHLDLSKLKIKYINPDTISNRSEEDEELSYVRECCSCRTRGTPELFKTCSACEGFQYCSRKCQKNDWSKKGPMAPHSHKHWCKRIKVYMEKTDELATFPFTFTSETTAAGFHLEKYKSFLQQHGVYNDGLWRRECPLGLNLVNIHECPFGQLSSDDNPYILPVESSVLTSKPDKTAPPFHEPFQDWQSYYKWRGFPLNSPIAILLHFPLTLYYIITSCFIPDFPEKFSEIETSGNMTIHIVGVEKEVEMLMVFQELGYLIPSIKFDIHMVGIEIMSSLDGKREVYNNVSITVHQKPYHQYKGDNPDLVVGFNAGIGAYITWGETISKLKKEDIPSYFTDYCQYSCECARQAVASVGVTVEPTFINPFRNPVRKVCTENNMPWYSNGFIIKLTFTDINDIER
;
A
#
# COMPACT_ATOMS: atom_id res chain seq x y z
N MET A 1 40.60 2.24 -3.52
CA MET A 1 40.08 2.87 -2.27
C MET A 1 38.65 2.41 -2.00
N ASN A 2 38.29 2.26 -0.73
CA ASN A 2 36.99 1.76 -0.28
C ASN A 2 35.92 2.84 -0.51
N ARG A 3 34.82 2.54 -1.21
CA ARG A 3 33.77 3.49 -1.64
C ARG A 3 33.07 4.27 -0.50
N LYS A 4 33.27 3.87 0.76
CA LYS A 4 32.70 4.52 1.95
C LYS A 4 33.47 5.75 2.43
N GLU A 5 34.72 5.96 2.01
CA GLU A 5 35.53 7.09 2.54
C GLU A 5 35.30 8.42 1.78
N LEU A 6 34.65 8.38 0.61
CA LEU A 6 34.27 9.55 -0.20
C LEU A 6 33.02 10.31 0.30
N LEU A 7 32.51 9.99 1.50
CA LEU A 7 31.21 10.46 1.99
C LEU A 7 31.22 11.84 2.68
N GLU A 8 32.40 12.45 2.89
CA GLU A 8 32.48 13.82 3.42
C GLU A 8 32.72 14.81 2.27
N PRO A 9 31.87 15.85 2.10
CA PRO A 9 31.99 16.84 1.02
C PRO A 9 33.38 17.49 0.89
N GLY A 10 34.05 17.75 2.02
CA GLY A 10 35.42 18.27 2.04
C GLY A 10 36.48 17.26 1.59
N LYS A 11 36.28 15.96 1.84
CA LYS A 11 37.19 14.90 1.36
C LYS A 11 37.03 14.62 -0.13
N LEU A 12 35.82 14.80 -0.67
CA LEU A 12 35.59 14.72 -2.11
C LEU A 12 36.21 15.91 -2.85
N ALA A 13 36.07 17.13 -2.34
CA ALA A 13 36.73 18.31 -2.89
C ALA A 13 38.26 18.14 -2.88
N GLN A 14 38.82 17.73 -1.74
CA GLN A 14 40.25 17.47 -1.61
C GLN A 14 40.72 16.31 -2.50
N PHE A 15 39.92 15.25 -2.66
CA PHE A 15 40.20 14.18 -3.62
C PHE A 15 40.17 14.67 -5.07
N VAL A 16 39.23 15.56 -5.41
CA VAL A 16 39.15 16.17 -6.75
C VAL A 16 40.37 17.05 -7.01
N ASP A 17 40.81 17.83 -6.01
CA ASP A 17 42.02 18.65 -6.11
C ASP A 17 43.30 17.79 -6.18
N ASP A 18 43.39 16.74 -5.37
CA ASP A 18 44.51 15.80 -5.39
C ASP A 18 44.55 15.01 -6.72
N TYR A 19 43.39 14.56 -7.22
CA TYR A 19 43.27 13.91 -8.54
C TYR A 19 43.59 14.87 -9.68
N ALA A 20 43.15 16.13 -9.61
CA ALA A 20 43.49 17.16 -10.59
C ALA A 20 45.00 17.44 -10.64
N LYS A 21 45.66 17.37 -9.48
CA LYS A 21 47.11 17.53 -9.34
C LYS A 21 47.89 16.33 -9.87
N ASP A 22 47.41 15.11 -9.61
CA ASP A 22 48.08 13.87 -9.99
C ASP A 22 47.78 13.46 -11.45
N HIS A 23 46.66 13.90 -12.02
CA HIS A 23 46.19 13.58 -13.38
C HIS A 23 45.75 14.82 -14.18
N PRO A 24 46.65 15.78 -14.43
CA PRO A 24 46.31 17.09 -14.99
C PRO A 24 45.67 17.03 -16.38
N GLU A 25 46.09 16.10 -17.25
CA GLU A 25 45.55 15.98 -18.61
C GLU A 25 44.15 15.36 -18.64
N GLU A 26 43.89 14.36 -17.79
CA GLU A 26 42.55 13.75 -17.65
C GLU A 26 41.57 14.71 -17.00
N PHE A 27 42.04 15.47 -16.01
CA PHE A 27 41.25 16.49 -15.35
C PHE A 27 40.95 17.67 -16.27
N ASP A 28 41.91 18.13 -17.08
CA ASP A 28 41.67 19.16 -18.10
C ASP A 28 40.64 18.69 -19.15
N LYS A 29 40.70 17.42 -19.56
CA LYS A 29 39.70 16.83 -20.46
C LYS A 29 38.31 16.76 -19.83
N PHE A 30 38.21 16.30 -18.58
CA PHE A 30 36.95 16.26 -17.82
C PHE A 30 36.38 17.66 -17.60
N SER A 31 37.24 18.64 -17.27
CA SER A 31 36.86 20.04 -17.08
C SER A 31 36.32 20.66 -18.38
N LYS A 32 36.98 20.42 -19.52
CA LYS A 32 36.50 20.86 -20.84
C LYS A 32 35.15 20.22 -21.21
N GLU A 33 34.99 18.92 -20.97
CA GLU A 33 33.72 18.21 -21.17
C GLU A 33 32.60 18.79 -20.29
N MET A 34 32.89 19.11 -19.03
CA MET A 34 31.92 19.72 -18.14
C MET A 34 31.50 21.13 -18.59
N VAL A 35 32.45 21.94 -19.04
CA VAL A 35 32.18 23.28 -19.61
C VAL A 35 31.34 23.18 -20.87
N GLU A 36 31.60 22.20 -21.73
CA GLU A 36 30.82 21.94 -22.94
C GLU A 36 29.40 21.46 -22.60
N ASN A 37 29.25 20.51 -21.68
CA ASN A 37 27.96 20.03 -21.20
C ASN A 37 27.13 21.15 -20.56
N MET A 38 27.75 22.04 -19.78
CA MET A 38 27.08 23.22 -19.22
C MET A 38 26.53 24.14 -20.30
N LYS A 39 27.33 24.48 -21.32
CA LYS A 39 26.87 25.28 -22.46
C LYS A 39 25.73 24.60 -23.21
N ASN A 40 25.81 23.29 -23.40
CA ASN A 40 24.83 22.47 -24.12
C ASN A 40 23.58 22.12 -23.30
N SER A 41 23.53 22.47 -22.01
CA SER A 41 22.38 22.22 -21.13
C SER A 41 21.37 23.38 -21.12
N LYS A 42 21.77 24.57 -21.59
CA LYS A 42 20.92 25.77 -21.63
C LYS A 42 19.81 25.62 -22.69
N ASN A 43 18.60 26.13 -22.39
CA ASN A 43 17.43 26.18 -23.28
C ASN A 43 16.93 24.81 -23.81
N ARG A 44 17.05 23.75 -23.01
CA ARG A 44 16.63 22.38 -23.37
C ARG A 44 15.48 21.84 -22.53
N GLU A 45 14.62 22.73 -22.05
CA GLU A 45 13.48 22.40 -21.19
C GLU A 45 12.54 21.39 -21.83
N SER A 46 12.28 21.50 -23.14
CA SER A 46 11.42 20.56 -23.86
C SER A 46 12.00 19.14 -23.88
N GLU A 47 13.31 18.98 -23.85
CA GLU A 47 13.95 17.67 -23.84
C GLU A 47 13.96 17.09 -22.43
N ILE A 48 14.30 17.92 -21.43
CA ILE A 48 14.20 17.54 -20.02
C ILE A 48 12.76 17.11 -19.69
N CYS A 49 11.76 17.79 -20.26
CA CYS A 49 10.35 17.44 -20.09
C CYS A 49 9.96 16.06 -20.66
N LYS A 50 10.77 15.48 -21.55
CA LYS A 50 10.58 14.14 -22.11
C LYS A 50 11.36 13.07 -21.34
N LEU A 51 12.24 13.47 -20.41
CA LEU A 51 13.02 12.53 -19.62
C LEU A 51 12.15 11.78 -18.61
N PRO A 52 12.49 10.50 -18.32
CA PRO A 52 11.83 9.71 -17.29
C PRO A 52 11.89 10.39 -15.91
N LYS A 53 10.75 10.42 -15.20
CA LYS A 53 10.61 11.00 -13.85
C LYS A 53 10.87 9.89 -12.81
N GLU A 54 12.14 9.57 -12.57
CA GLU A 54 12.56 8.38 -11.79
C GLU A 54 12.76 8.67 -10.30
N ASP A 55 13.10 9.92 -9.93
CA ASP A 55 13.48 10.25 -8.56
C ASP A 55 12.43 11.13 -7.87
N THR A 56 12.17 10.86 -6.59
CA THR A 56 11.18 11.64 -5.81
C THR A 56 11.71 13.03 -5.50
N VAL A 57 12.96 13.14 -5.04
CA VAL A 57 13.56 14.42 -4.64
C VAL A 57 15.05 14.40 -4.92
N TRP A 58 15.54 15.51 -5.47
CA TRP A 58 16.97 15.83 -5.54
C TRP A 58 17.29 16.98 -4.61
N LEU A 59 18.51 16.96 -4.07
CA LEU A 59 19.00 17.93 -3.11
C LEU A 59 20.10 18.77 -3.74
N ILE A 60 19.94 20.09 -3.68
CA ILE A 60 20.99 21.06 -4.00
C ILE A 60 21.80 21.30 -2.73
N ILE A 61 23.11 21.17 -2.82
CA ILE A 61 24.04 21.32 -1.70
C ILE A 61 24.98 22.47 -2.07
N GLU A 62 24.93 23.56 -1.30
CA GLU A 62 25.95 24.61 -1.35
C GLU A 62 27.11 24.19 -0.46
N GLN A 63 28.32 24.08 -1.03
CA GLN A 63 29.54 23.95 -0.23
C GLN A 63 29.95 25.32 0.31
N ALA A 64 30.72 25.32 1.40
CA ALA A 64 31.26 26.54 1.97
C ALA A 64 32.03 27.30 0.87
N PRO A 65 31.74 28.60 0.65
CA PRO A 65 32.34 29.35 -0.43
C PRO A 65 33.84 29.55 -0.19
N GLU A 66 34.65 29.21 -1.19
CA GLU A 66 36.10 29.37 -1.14
C GLU A 66 36.51 30.74 -1.67
N ILE A 67 37.56 31.33 -1.11
CA ILE A 67 38.15 32.57 -1.61
C ILE A 67 39.37 32.20 -2.46
N VAL A 68 39.25 32.36 -3.77
CA VAL A 68 40.34 32.13 -4.72
C VAL A 68 40.67 33.46 -5.38
N ASP A 69 41.91 33.94 -5.21
CA ASP A 69 42.38 35.23 -5.77
C ASP A 69 41.51 36.45 -5.40
N GLY A 70 40.96 36.47 -4.18
CA GLY A 70 40.08 37.53 -3.70
C GLY A 70 38.64 37.44 -4.22
N VAL A 71 38.33 36.45 -5.05
CA VAL A 71 36.99 36.17 -5.57
C VAL A 71 36.38 35.01 -4.78
N LYS A 72 35.24 35.28 -4.15
CA LYS A 72 34.46 34.26 -3.42
C LYS A 72 33.81 33.35 -4.47
N LYS A 73 34.19 32.09 -4.62
CA LYS A 73 33.57 31.14 -5.55
C LYS A 73 32.50 30.30 -4.84
N ARG A 74 31.39 30.05 -5.53
CA ARG A 74 30.30 29.21 -5.03
C ARG A 74 30.32 27.87 -5.75
N THR A 75 30.32 26.79 -4.97
CA THR A 75 30.23 25.42 -5.48
C THR A 75 28.89 24.84 -5.09
N LEU A 76 28.07 24.54 -6.10
CA LEU A 76 26.81 23.83 -5.92
C LEU A 76 26.97 22.38 -6.40
N MET A 77 26.43 21.46 -5.62
CA MET A 77 26.36 20.04 -5.96
C MET A 77 24.91 19.59 -5.94
N MET A 78 24.58 18.62 -6.79
CA MET A 78 23.28 17.97 -6.72
C MET A 78 23.42 16.49 -6.43
N SER A 79 22.59 16.00 -5.51
CA SER A 79 22.54 14.58 -5.15
C SER A 79 21.11 14.04 -5.18
N ASP A 80 20.97 12.75 -5.46
CA ASP A 80 19.70 12.05 -5.24
C ASP A 80 19.46 11.73 -3.75
N LYS A 81 18.27 11.21 -3.41
CA LYS A 81 17.89 10.80 -2.05
C LYS A 81 18.80 9.69 -1.47
N LYS A 82 19.47 8.91 -2.32
CA LYS A 82 20.38 7.83 -1.91
C LYS A 82 21.82 8.34 -1.69
N GLY A 83 22.06 9.64 -1.89
CA GLY A 83 23.36 10.28 -1.73
C GLY A 83 24.28 10.11 -2.93
N ALA A 84 23.78 9.68 -4.09
CA ALA A 84 24.59 9.65 -5.31
C ALA A 84 24.69 11.07 -5.90
N TYR A 85 25.91 11.51 -6.19
CA TYR A 85 26.16 12.79 -6.85
C TYR A 85 25.76 12.73 -8.32
N LEU A 86 25.03 13.75 -8.77
CA LEU A 86 24.44 13.84 -10.10
C LEU A 86 25.09 14.92 -10.95
N ALA A 87 25.43 16.06 -10.37
CA ALA A 87 26.15 17.12 -11.05
C ALA A 87 26.86 18.03 -10.05
N VAL A 88 27.83 18.79 -10.55
CA VAL A 88 28.52 19.86 -9.84
C VAL A 88 28.53 21.11 -10.73
N HIS A 89 28.40 22.28 -10.11
CA HIS A 89 28.40 23.57 -10.77
C HIS A 89 29.33 24.50 -9.99
N LEU A 90 30.33 25.04 -10.69
CA LEU A 90 31.39 25.88 -10.15
C LEU A 90 31.27 27.25 -10.81
N GLU A 91 30.78 28.27 -10.09
CA GLU A 91 30.66 29.61 -10.66
C GLU A 91 31.03 30.74 -9.68
N ASP A 92 31.43 31.87 -10.28
CA ASP A 92 31.63 33.13 -9.58
C ASP A 92 30.25 33.74 -9.27
N PRO A 93 29.90 34.00 -8.00
CA PRO A 93 28.65 34.62 -7.58
C PRO A 93 28.44 36.04 -8.12
N ASN A 94 29.46 36.68 -8.72
CA ASN A 94 29.32 37.94 -9.44
C ASN A 94 28.77 37.77 -10.87
N ILE A 95 28.65 36.54 -11.38
CA ILE A 95 28.25 36.24 -12.76
C ILE A 95 26.76 35.82 -12.84
N GLU A 96 26.34 34.83 -12.07
CA GLU A 96 24.95 34.35 -12.05
C GLU A 96 24.39 34.31 -10.60
N SER A 97 23.09 34.55 -10.45
CA SER A 97 22.42 34.47 -9.14
C SER A 97 22.29 33.01 -8.64
N LEU A 98 22.14 32.80 -7.32
CA LEU A 98 21.97 31.45 -6.75
C LEU A 98 20.83 30.63 -7.44
N PRO A 99 19.65 31.20 -7.72
CA PRO A 99 18.60 30.48 -8.45
C PRO A 99 19.01 30.09 -9.88
N GLN A 100 19.73 30.95 -10.60
CA GLN A 100 20.18 30.65 -11.96
C GLN A 100 21.20 29.52 -11.97
N GLN A 101 22.17 29.55 -11.04
CA GLN A 101 23.15 28.48 -10.88
C GLN A 101 22.47 27.15 -10.51
N ALA A 102 21.49 27.18 -9.60
CA ALA A 102 20.71 26.01 -9.22
C ALA A 102 19.89 25.44 -10.41
N TYR A 103 19.29 26.31 -11.23
CA TYR A 103 18.56 25.92 -12.43
C TYR A 103 19.49 25.27 -13.46
N SER A 104 20.66 25.87 -13.71
CA SER A 104 21.69 25.34 -14.62
C SER A 104 22.21 23.98 -14.13
N LEU A 105 22.53 23.86 -12.85
CA LEU A 105 22.91 22.59 -12.21
C LEU A 105 21.83 21.51 -12.38
N LEU A 106 20.56 21.89 -12.25
CA LEU A 106 19.44 20.97 -12.45
C LEU A 106 19.33 20.46 -13.89
N CYS A 107 19.45 21.36 -14.86
CA CYS A 107 19.43 21.00 -16.28
C CYS A 107 20.59 20.05 -16.63
N LEU A 108 21.78 20.37 -16.11
CA LEU A 108 22.99 19.58 -16.29
C LEU A 108 22.81 18.16 -15.73
N ALA A 109 22.34 18.01 -14.50
CA ALA A 109 22.11 16.69 -13.92
C ALA A 109 21.00 15.90 -14.62
N CYS A 110 20.00 16.57 -15.18
CA CYS A 110 18.94 15.89 -15.91
C CYS A 110 19.46 15.27 -17.20
N LEU A 111 20.24 16.05 -17.97
CA LEU A 111 20.72 15.67 -19.29
C LEU A 111 21.98 14.80 -19.23
N TYR A 112 22.91 15.15 -18.34
CA TYR A 112 24.28 14.63 -18.27
C TYR A 112 24.67 14.25 -16.82
N PRO A 113 23.96 13.32 -16.16
CA PRO A 113 24.28 12.98 -14.79
C PRO A 113 25.63 12.26 -14.67
N LEU A 114 26.42 12.64 -13.65
CA LEU A 114 27.65 11.94 -13.24
C LEU A 114 27.39 10.48 -12.84
N SER A 115 26.17 10.17 -12.40
CA SER A 115 25.74 8.83 -12.00
C SER A 115 24.35 8.51 -12.52
N GLY A 116 24.23 7.36 -13.19
CA GLY A 116 22.98 6.86 -13.77
C GLY A 116 22.76 7.31 -15.21
N LYS A 117 21.50 7.23 -15.66
CA LYS A 117 21.07 7.71 -16.97
C LYS A 117 20.33 9.05 -16.85
N SER A 118 20.21 9.75 -17.97
CA SER A 118 19.43 10.99 -18.09
C SER A 118 17.99 10.76 -17.63
N ARG A 119 17.57 11.54 -16.64
CA ARG A 119 16.29 11.41 -15.93
C ARG A 119 16.01 12.71 -15.19
N ARG A 120 14.83 12.87 -14.61
CA ARG A 120 14.48 14.06 -13.82
C ARG A 120 13.79 13.72 -12.50
N PRO A 121 13.91 14.57 -11.48
CA PRO A 121 13.21 14.40 -10.22
C PRO A 121 11.78 14.94 -10.28
N LYS A 122 10.98 14.53 -9.30
CA LYS A 122 9.67 15.15 -9.01
C LYS A 122 9.85 16.47 -8.27
N LEU A 123 10.70 16.46 -7.25
CA LEU A 123 10.93 17.58 -6.34
C LEU A 123 12.41 17.99 -6.33
N VAL A 124 12.67 19.26 -6.12
CA VAL A 124 14.01 19.80 -5.87
C VAL A 124 13.96 20.71 -4.66
N THR A 125 14.95 20.61 -3.78
CA THR A 125 15.12 21.51 -2.63
C THR A 125 16.59 21.73 -2.35
N PHE A 126 16.93 22.82 -1.66
CA PHE A 126 18.24 22.92 -1.01
C PHE A 126 18.29 21.99 0.21
N LYS A 127 19.46 21.40 0.46
CA LYS A 127 19.75 20.60 1.65
C LYS A 127 19.76 21.47 2.92
N ASP A 128 20.24 22.71 2.79
CA ASP A 128 20.17 23.71 3.84
C ASP A 128 18.78 24.35 3.87
N ALA A 129 18.13 24.27 5.04
CA ALA A 129 16.76 24.74 5.22
C ALA A 129 16.64 26.27 5.17
N GLU A 130 17.66 27.01 5.60
CA GLU A 130 17.65 28.48 5.58
C GLU A 130 17.85 28.98 4.16
N ILE A 131 18.77 28.37 3.40
CA ILE A 131 18.93 28.66 1.97
C ILE A 131 17.64 28.32 1.21
N ALA A 132 17.01 27.18 1.49
CA ALA A 132 15.77 26.79 0.85
C ALA A 132 14.64 27.82 1.09
N ARG A 133 14.50 28.32 2.33
CA ARG A 133 13.50 29.35 2.69
C ARG A 133 13.75 30.67 1.96
N ASN A 134 15.01 31.09 1.88
CA ASN A 134 15.38 32.39 1.33
C ASN A 134 15.58 32.39 -0.20
N THR A 135 15.48 31.23 -0.85
CA THR A 135 15.68 31.10 -2.30
C THR A 135 14.37 30.78 -3.00
N HIS A 136 14.00 31.59 -3.98
CA HIS A 136 12.89 31.30 -4.90
C HIS A 136 13.44 30.72 -6.21
N LEU A 137 13.16 29.44 -6.48
CA LEU A 137 13.60 28.76 -7.69
C LEU A 137 12.39 28.39 -8.55
N ASP A 138 12.20 29.11 -9.66
CA ASP A 138 11.15 28.81 -10.63
C ASP A 138 11.59 27.66 -11.55
N LEU A 139 10.96 26.50 -11.38
CA LEU A 139 11.20 25.28 -12.15
C LEU A 139 10.01 24.90 -13.04
N SER A 140 9.03 25.81 -13.21
CA SER A 140 7.79 25.56 -13.95
C SER A 140 8.03 25.03 -15.36
N LYS A 141 9.02 25.60 -16.07
CA LYS A 141 9.41 25.20 -17.43
C LYS A 141 9.92 23.76 -17.53
N LEU A 142 10.45 23.20 -16.45
CA LEU A 142 10.95 21.82 -16.39
C LEU A 142 9.87 20.82 -15.96
N LYS A 143 8.70 21.31 -15.53
CA LYS A 143 7.64 20.52 -14.86
C LYS A 143 8.18 19.77 -13.63
N ILE A 144 9.05 20.45 -12.88
CA ILE A 144 9.65 19.99 -11.62
C ILE A 144 9.20 20.97 -10.54
N LYS A 145 8.86 20.46 -9.35
CA LYS A 145 8.41 21.32 -8.25
C LYS A 145 9.59 21.65 -7.35
N TYR A 146 9.83 22.94 -7.11
CA TYR A 146 10.72 23.38 -6.05
C TYR A 146 9.96 23.38 -4.72
N ILE A 147 10.57 22.87 -3.66
CA ILE A 147 10.00 22.89 -2.31
C ILE A 147 11.00 23.56 -1.36
N ASN A 148 10.46 24.31 -0.40
CA ASN A 148 11.14 24.81 0.77
C ASN A 148 10.39 24.37 2.05
N PRO A 149 11.01 24.49 3.24
CA PRO A 149 10.39 24.10 4.51
C PRO A 149 9.02 24.72 4.78
N ASP A 150 8.77 25.93 4.27
CA ASP A 150 7.54 26.70 4.54
C ASP A 150 6.42 26.38 3.54
N THR A 151 6.74 25.96 2.31
CA THR A 151 5.77 25.51 1.28
C THR A 151 5.03 24.23 1.67
N ILE A 152 5.45 23.53 2.72
CA ILE A 152 4.69 22.40 3.30
C ILE A 152 3.31 22.87 3.78
N SER A 153 3.14 24.16 4.10
CA SER A 153 1.87 24.77 4.52
C SER A 153 0.85 25.02 3.38
N ASN A 154 1.27 25.09 2.11
CA ASN A 154 0.41 25.37 0.95
C ASN A 154 0.17 24.12 0.08
N ARG A 155 -0.44 23.08 0.67
CA ARG A 155 -0.88 21.86 -0.05
C ARG A 155 -2.22 22.08 -0.78
N SER A 156 -2.26 22.90 -1.84
CA SER A 156 -3.47 23.02 -2.67
C SER A 156 -3.32 22.57 -4.12
N GLU A 157 -2.12 22.19 -4.56
CA GLU A 157 -1.92 21.60 -5.88
C GLU A 157 -1.25 20.23 -5.75
N GLU A 158 -2.09 19.21 -5.60
CA GLU A 158 -1.75 17.81 -5.75
C GLU A 158 -1.62 17.51 -7.25
N ASP A 159 -0.41 17.18 -7.68
CA ASP A 159 -0.12 16.76 -9.05
C ASP A 159 -0.57 15.29 -9.20
N GLU A 160 -1.65 15.06 -9.96
CA GLU A 160 -2.25 13.73 -10.20
C GLU A 160 -1.21 12.68 -10.65
N GLU A 161 -0.17 13.08 -11.42
CA GLU A 161 0.91 12.18 -11.86
C GLU A 161 1.87 11.78 -10.72
N LEU A 162 1.90 12.52 -9.60
CA LEU A 162 2.75 12.19 -8.45
C LEU A 162 2.22 11.00 -7.65
N SER A 163 0.93 10.71 -7.72
CA SER A 163 0.23 9.75 -6.86
C SER A 163 0.28 8.31 -7.38
N TYR A 164 0.32 8.10 -8.70
CA TYR A 164 0.30 6.78 -9.30
C TYR A 164 1.73 6.28 -9.55
N VAL A 165 2.37 5.82 -8.48
CA VAL A 165 3.70 5.24 -8.54
C VAL A 165 3.66 3.72 -8.65
N ARG A 166 4.57 3.21 -9.47
CA ARG A 166 4.84 1.77 -9.65
C ARG A 166 6.24 1.46 -9.16
N GLU A 167 6.49 0.20 -8.87
CA GLU A 167 7.74 -0.29 -8.28
C GLU A 167 8.28 -1.50 -9.04
N CYS A 168 9.59 -1.53 -9.27
CA CYS A 168 10.28 -2.66 -9.90
C CYS A 168 10.33 -3.86 -8.96
N CYS A 169 9.86 -5.03 -9.40
CA CYS A 169 9.86 -6.26 -8.60
C CYS A 169 11.26 -6.73 -8.16
N SER A 170 12.32 -6.27 -8.84
CA SER A 170 13.71 -6.67 -8.55
C SER A 170 14.46 -5.68 -7.66
N CYS A 171 14.48 -4.40 -8.03
CA CYS A 171 15.34 -3.40 -7.39
C CYS A 171 14.59 -2.37 -6.54
N ARG A 172 13.26 -2.48 -6.46
CA ARG A 172 12.40 -1.59 -5.67
C ARG A 172 12.44 -0.11 -6.11
N THR A 173 13.00 0.18 -7.30
CA THR A 173 12.94 1.53 -7.89
C THR A 173 11.49 1.89 -8.15
N ARG A 174 11.10 3.09 -7.73
CA ARG A 174 9.77 3.66 -7.93
C ARG A 174 9.78 4.65 -9.08
N GLY A 175 8.66 4.80 -9.77
CA GLY A 175 8.51 5.74 -10.89
C GLY A 175 7.09 5.78 -11.41
N THR A 176 6.85 6.54 -12.47
CA THR A 176 5.55 6.52 -13.17
C THR A 176 5.40 5.20 -13.94
N PRO A 177 4.17 4.77 -14.28
CA PRO A 177 3.93 3.49 -14.95
C PRO A 177 4.74 3.28 -16.24
N GLU A 178 5.01 4.35 -16.99
CA GLU A 178 5.73 4.32 -18.27
C GLU A 178 7.20 3.89 -18.11
N LEU A 179 7.77 4.05 -16.90
CA LEU A 179 9.12 3.59 -16.59
C LEU A 179 9.22 2.06 -16.59
N PHE A 180 8.11 1.36 -16.35
CA PHE A 180 8.11 -0.07 -16.12
C PHE A 180 7.59 -0.83 -17.32
N LYS A 181 8.28 -1.90 -17.67
CA LYS A 181 7.81 -2.88 -18.65
C LYS A 181 7.30 -4.11 -17.94
N THR A 182 6.09 -4.52 -18.29
CA THR A 182 5.49 -5.74 -17.80
C THR A 182 6.12 -6.96 -18.47
N CYS A 183 6.06 -8.10 -17.79
CA CYS A 183 6.42 -9.36 -18.40
C CYS A 183 5.39 -9.70 -19.49
N SER A 184 5.85 -9.92 -20.72
CA SER A 184 4.99 -10.26 -21.86
C SER A 184 4.32 -11.64 -21.77
N ALA A 185 4.69 -12.48 -20.79
CA ALA A 185 4.10 -13.81 -20.64
C ALA A 185 3.02 -13.84 -19.56
N CYS A 186 3.29 -13.27 -18.39
CA CYS A 186 2.35 -13.27 -17.27
C CYS A 186 1.61 -11.97 -17.08
N GLU A 187 2.08 -10.85 -17.65
CA GLU A 187 1.52 -9.49 -17.54
C GLU A 187 1.43 -8.89 -16.12
N GLY A 188 1.63 -9.71 -15.09
CA GLY A 188 1.58 -9.33 -13.68
C GLY A 188 2.82 -8.59 -13.19
N PHE A 189 4.03 -9.14 -13.40
CA PHE A 189 5.26 -8.52 -12.90
C PHE A 189 5.81 -7.43 -13.83
N GLN A 190 6.48 -6.43 -13.25
CA GLN A 190 7.00 -5.27 -13.95
C GLN A 190 8.43 -4.89 -13.54
N TYR A 191 9.19 -4.34 -14.47
CA TYR A 191 10.62 -4.04 -14.28
C TYR A 191 11.01 -2.72 -14.94
N CYS A 192 11.89 -1.96 -14.26
CA CYS A 192 12.48 -0.74 -14.84
C CYS A 192 13.53 -1.04 -15.93
N SER A 193 14.00 -2.30 -16.04
CA SER A 193 14.99 -2.70 -17.04
C SER A 193 15.01 -4.20 -17.30
N ARG A 194 15.53 -4.61 -18.47
CA ARG A 194 15.81 -6.02 -18.78
C ARG A 194 16.81 -6.66 -17.81
N LYS A 195 17.75 -5.89 -17.26
CA LYS A 195 18.69 -6.38 -16.23
C LYS A 195 17.94 -6.81 -14.97
N CYS A 196 17.03 -5.97 -14.48
CA CYS A 196 16.18 -6.30 -13.33
C CYS A 196 15.32 -7.53 -13.59
N GLN A 197 14.72 -7.65 -14.78
CA GLN A 197 13.96 -8.84 -15.14
C GLN A 197 14.81 -10.12 -15.11
N LYS A 198 16.03 -10.10 -15.67
CA LYS A 198 16.94 -11.26 -15.65
C LYS A 198 17.37 -11.64 -14.23
N ASN A 199 17.64 -10.64 -13.38
CA ASN A 199 18.01 -10.86 -11.98
C ASN A 199 16.89 -11.54 -11.19
N ASP A 200 15.64 -11.14 -11.43
CA ASP A 200 14.48 -11.71 -10.76
C ASP A 200 14.04 -13.07 -11.35
N TRP A 201 14.34 -13.32 -12.64
CA TRP A 201 13.99 -14.56 -13.33
C TRP A 201 14.53 -15.81 -12.64
N SER A 202 15.82 -15.79 -12.24
CA SER A 202 16.51 -16.96 -11.67
C SER A 202 17.20 -16.61 -10.35
N LYS A 203 16.44 -16.26 -9.32
CA LYS A 203 16.98 -16.12 -7.95
C LYS A 203 17.60 -17.44 -7.48
N LYS A 204 18.66 -17.34 -6.67
CA LYS A 204 19.41 -18.49 -6.13
C LYS A 204 19.24 -18.63 -4.63
N GLY A 205 19.61 -19.81 -4.10
CA GLY A 205 19.60 -20.10 -2.68
C GLY A 205 18.17 -20.12 -2.10
N PRO A 206 18.00 -19.65 -0.85
CA PRO A 206 16.70 -19.64 -0.17
C PRO A 206 15.60 -18.84 -0.91
N MET A 207 16.00 -17.92 -1.81
CA MET A 207 15.07 -17.10 -2.58
C MET A 207 14.66 -17.70 -3.93
N ALA A 208 15.19 -18.88 -4.30
CA ALA A 208 14.81 -19.57 -5.53
C ALA A 208 13.28 -19.83 -5.67
N PRO A 209 12.54 -20.19 -4.60
CA PRO A 209 11.08 -20.33 -4.65
C PRO A 209 10.34 -19.01 -4.93
N HIS A 210 10.97 -17.86 -4.70
CA HIS A 210 10.44 -16.51 -4.97
C HIS A 210 10.97 -15.92 -6.29
N SER A 211 11.56 -16.75 -7.16
CA SER A 211 11.99 -16.34 -8.49
C SER A 211 10.81 -16.16 -9.43
N HIS A 212 10.89 -15.19 -10.34
CA HIS A 212 9.86 -15.02 -11.35
C HIS A 212 9.70 -16.27 -12.22
N LYS A 213 10.77 -17.00 -12.57
CA LYS A 213 10.64 -18.25 -13.34
C LYS A 213 9.68 -19.26 -12.68
N HIS A 214 9.72 -19.35 -11.34
CA HIS A 214 8.83 -20.23 -10.60
C HIS A 214 7.37 -19.75 -10.64
N TRP A 215 7.15 -18.44 -10.56
CA TRP A 215 5.81 -17.84 -10.45
C TRP A 215 5.15 -17.43 -11.77
N CYS A 216 5.91 -17.28 -12.85
CA CYS A 216 5.43 -16.70 -14.12
C CYS A 216 4.15 -17.38 -14.63
N LYS A 217 4.15 -18.72 -14.67
CA LYS A 217 2.99 -19.49 -15.14
C LYS A 217 1.77 -19.34 -14.22
N ARG A 218 1.97 -19.31 -12.90
CA ARG A 218 0.89 -19.14 -11.91
C ARG A 218 0.29 -17.75 -12.00
N ILE A 219 1.13 -16.72 -12.08
CA ILE A 219 0.69 -15.33 -12.20
C ILE A 219 -0.09 -15.12 -13.49
N LYS A 220 0.30 -15.77 -14.60
CA LYS A 220 -0.50 -15.71 -15.84
C LYS A 220 -1.94 -16.16 -15.59
N VAL A 221 -2.13 -17.30 -14.92
CA VAL A 221 -3.46 -17.81 -14.55
C VAL A 221 -4.20 -16.83 -13.62
N TYR A 222 -3.50 -16.17 -12.70
CA TYR A 222 -4.12 -15.18 -11.81
C TYR A 222 -4.57 -13.93 -12.57
N MET A 223 -3.80 -13.48 -13.57
CA MET A 223 -4.17 -12.36 -14.42
C MET A 223 -5.40 -12.68 -15.29
N GLU A 224 -5.54 -13.92 -15.76
CA GLU A 224 -6.71 -14.39 -16.54
C GLU A 224 -8.03 -14.29 -15.74
N LYS A 225 -7.98 -14.24 -14.40
CA LYS A 225 -9.15 -14.05 -13.51
C LYS A 225 -9.52 -12.60 -13.23
N THR A 226 -8.87 -11.63 -13.88
CA THR A 226 -9.09 -10.20 -13.60
C THR A 226 -10.55 -9.79 -13.80
N ASP A 227 -11.19 -10.25 -14.88
CA ASP A 227 -12.56 -9.86 -15.21
C ASP A 227 -13.59 -10.53 -14.28
N GLU A 228 -13.35 -11.79 -13.92
CA GLU A 228 -14.16 -12.51 -12.90
C GLU A 228 -14.13 -11.74 -11.56
N LEU A 229 -12.95 -11.33 -11.11
CA LEU A 229 -12.79 -10.55 -9.89
C LEU A 229 -13.38 -9.13 -9.98
N ALA A 230 -13.50 -8.56 -11.17
CA ALA A 230 -14.12 -7.27 -11.41
C ALA A 230 -15.65 -7.35 -11.61
N THR A 231 -16.24 -8.55 -11.59
CA THR A 231 -17.67 -8.73 -11.79
C THR A 231 -18.45 -8.39 -10.52
N PHE A 232 -19.22 -7.31 -10.58
CA PHE A 232 -20.09 -6.81 -9.51
C PHE A 232 -21.38 -6.22 -10.10
N PRO A 233 -22.49 -6.17 -9.33
CA PRO A 233 -23.75 -5.63 -9.81
C PRO A 233 -23.85 -4.10 -9.73
N PHE A 234 -22.83 -3.40 -9.22
CA PHE A 234 -22.91 -1.97 -8.96
C PHE A 234 -22.68 -1.12 -10.20
N THR A 235 -23.31 0.04 -10.25
CA THR A 235 -23.16 0.97 -11.39
C THR A 235 -21.79 1.65 -11.44
N PHE A 236 -21.13 1.83 -10.29
CA PHE A 236 -19.82 2.47 -10.18
C PHE A 236 -18.63 1.56 -10.50
N THR A 237 -18.83 0.24 -10.63
CA THR A 237 -17.71 -0.70 -10.79
C THR A 237 -17.01 -0.60 -12.13
N SER A 238 -17.68 -0.06 -13.16
CA SER A 238 -17.04 0.30 -14.43
C SER A 238 -15.85 1.25 -14.23
N GLU A 239 -15.90 2.11 -13.22
CA GLU A 239 -14.81 3.00 -12.81
C GLU A 239 -13.89 2.32 -11.78
N THR A 240 -14.45 1.85 -10.67
CA THR A 240 -13.67 1.42 -9.48
C THR A 240 -12.90 0.11 -9.68
N THR A 241 -13.21 -0.67 -10.72
CA THR A 241 -12.50 -1.93 -11.05
C THR A 241 -11.50 -1.77 -12.19
N ALA A 242 -11.46 -0.61 -12.84
CA ALA A 242 -10.58 -0.35 -13.98
C ALA A 242 -9.10 -0.50 -13.62
N ALA A 243 -8.28 -1.00 -14.56
CA ALA A 243 -6.86 -1.26 -14.31
C ALA A 243 -6.05 -0.03 -13.88
N GLY A 244 -6.47 1.17 -14.31
CA GLY A 244 -5.87 2.44 -13.92
C GLY A 244 -6.52 3.14 -12.72
N PHE A 245 -7.39 2.47 -11.96
CA PHE A 245 -8.04 3.02 -10.77
C PHE A 245 -7.06 3.07 -9.60
N HIS A 246 -6.38 4.20 -9.41
CA HIS A 246 -5.35 4.43 -8.39
C HIS A 246 -5.87 5.31 -7.24
N LEU A 247 -5.03 5.58 -6.24
CA LEU A 247 -5.46 6.25 -5.00
C LEU A 247 -6.14 7.62 -5.21
N GLU A 248 -5.69 8.46 -6.16
CA GLU A 248 -6.35 9.75 -6.43
C GLU A 248 -7.72 9.60 -7.09
N LYS A 249 -7.88 8.60 -7.96
CA LYS A 249 -9.21 8.25 -8.49
C LYS A 249 -10.11 7.75 -7.38
N TYR A 250 -9.57 6.97 -6.43
CA TYR A 250 -10.35 6.55 -5.27
C TYR A 250 -10.72 7.73 -4.36
N LYS A 251 -9.80 8.66 -4.14
CA LYS A 251 -10.08 9.93 -3.45
C LYS A 251 -11.19 10.71 -4.16
N SER A 252 -11.07 10.92 -5.47
CA SER A 252 -12.06 11.63 -6.28
C SER A 252 -13.43 10.96 -6.20
N PHE A 253 -13.47 9.63 -6.30
CA PHE A 253 -14.68 8.83 -6.11
C PHE A 253 -15.31 9.06 -4.73
N LEU A 254 -14.54 9.01 -3.65
CA LEU A 254 -15.05 9.25 -2.29
C LEU A 254 -15.51 10.71 -2.10
N GLN A 255 -14.83 11.68 -2.71
CA GLN A 255 -15.22 13.10 -2.69
C GLN A 255 -16.54 13.35 -3.42
N GLN A 256 -16.73 12.71 -4.58
CA GLN A 256 -17.99 12.79 -5.33
C GLN A 256 -19.17 12.20 -4.55
N HIS A 257 -18.92 11.22 -3.69
CA HIS A 257 -19.92 10.65 -2.79
C HIS A 257 -20.03 11.39 -1.45
N GLY A 258 -19.22 12.43 -1.21
CA GLY A 258 -19.26 13.24 0.02
C GLY A 258 -18.73 12.54 1.27
N VAL A 259 -17.89 11.51 1.13
CA VAL A 259 -17.42 10.66 2.25
C VAL A 259 -15.89 10.65 2.42
N TYR A 260 -15.15 11.40 1.61
CA TYR A 260 -13.70 11.40 1.68
C TYR A 260 -13.17 11.92 3.02
N ASN A 261 -12.34 11.12 3.68
CA ASN A 261 -11.73 11.43 4.98
C ASN A 261 -12.73 11.68 6.12
N ASP A 262 -13.92 11.09 6.03
CA ASP A 262 -15.02 11.34 6.97
C ASP A 262 -15.63 10.05 7.52
N GLY A 263 -16.15 10.09 8.75
CA GLY A 263 -16.75 8.96 9.45
C GLY A 263 -15.96 7.65 9.31
N LEU A 264 -16.66 6.56 9.00
CA LEU A 264 -16.06 5.23 8.79
C LEU A 264 -15.20 5.13 7.51
N TRP A 265 -15.31 6.09 6.59
CA TRP A 265 -14.64 6.07 5.28
C TRP A 265 -13.23 6.63 5.33
N ARG A 266 -12.85 7.31 6.40
CA ARG A 266 -11.57 8.02 6.50
C ARG A 266 -10.32 7.17 6.33
N ARG A 267 -10.40 5.86 6.61
CA ARG A 267 -9.30 4.89 6.43
C ARG A 267 -9.29 4.25 5.03
N GLU A 268 -10.27 4.54 4.17
CA GLU A 268 -10.34 3.97 2.83
C GLU A 268 -9.29 4.54 1.88
N CYS A 269 -9.06 5.86 1.93
CA CYS A 269 -8.06 6.54 1.09
C CYS A 269 -7.13 7.42 1.93
N PRO A 270 -6.00 6.90 2.41
CA PRO A 270 -5.14 7.57 3.39
C PRO A 270 -4.27 8.70 2.82
N LEU A 271 -4.56 9.20 1.61
CA LEU A 271 -3.81 10.31 1.00
C LEU A 271 -3.86 11.60 1.83
N GLY A 272 -4.94 11.80 2.61
CA GLY A 272 -5.13 12.92 3.52
C GLY A 272 -4.60 12.72 4.94
N LEU A 273 -4.19 11.51 5.32
CA LEU A 273 -3.59 11.27 6.64
C LEU A 273 -2.14 11.77 6.58
N ASN A 274 -1.84 12.85 7.33
CA ASN A 274 -0.50 13.42 7.40
C ASN A 274 0.55 12.33 7.71
N LEU A 275 1.31 11.93 6.67
CA LEU A 275 2.37 10.90 6.70
C LEU A 275 3.51 11.19 7.71
N VAL A 276 3.45 12.31 8.42
CA VAL A 276 4.36 12.68 9.50
C VAL A 276 4.04 11.89 10.78
N ASN A 277 2.79 11.46 10.97
CA ASN A 277 2.27 10.91 12.24
C ASN A 277 1.57 9.54 12.12
N ILE A 278 1.93 8.72 11.13
CA ILE A 278 1.35 7.38 10.99
C ILE A 278 1.68 6.49 12.21
N HIS A 279 2.83 6.75 12.86
CA HIS A 279 3.21 6.11 14.12
C HIS A 279 2.51 6.69 15.36
N GLU A 280 1.73 7.77 15.22
CA GLU A 280 1.00 8.43 16.32
C GLU A 280 -0.54 8.28 16.21
N CYS A 281 -1.07 7.57 15.21
CA CYS A 281 -2.52 7.39 15.03
C CYS A 281 -2.95 5.92 15.10
N PRO A 282 -3.00 5.33 16.30
CA PRO A 282 -3.51 3.97 16.50
C PRO A 282 -4.95 3.82 15.97
N PHE A 283 -5.32 2.60 15.56
CA PHE A 283 -6.70 2.31 15.13
C PHE A 283 -7.67 2.47 16.30
N GLY A 284 -8.84 3.05 16.06
CA GLY A 284 -9.88 3.24 17.08
C GLY A 284 -10.26 4.68 17.40
N GLN A 285 -9.60 5.67 16.80
CA GLN A 285 -9.84 7.10 17.07
C GLN A 285 -11.00 7.67 16.24
N LEU A 286 -12.21 7.11 16.22
CA LEU A 286 -13.30 7.69 15.40
C LEU A 286 -13.62 9.12 15.88
N SER A 287 -13.57 10.13 15.00
CA SER A 287 -14.03 11.48 15.37
C SER A 287 -15.52 11.38 15.65
N SER A 288 -15.92 11.82 16.84
CA SER A 288 -17.30 11.71 17.31
C SER A 288 -18.17 12.74 16.60
N ASP A 289 -18.65 12.39 15.41
CA ASP A 289 -19.74 13.10 14.75
C ASP A 289 -20.99 12.21 14.72
N ASP A 290 -22.15 12.86 14.89
CA ASP A 290 -23.45 12.20 14.78
C ASP A 290 -23.67 11.76 13.33
N ASN A 291 -23.68 10.44 13.11
CA ASN A 291 -23.79 9.70 11.84
C ASN A 291 -22.45 9.17 11.27
N PRO A 292 -21.98 7.99 11.73
CA PRO A 292 -20.69 7.42 11.32
C PRO A 292 -20.62 7.01 9.84
N TYR A 293 -21.75 6.73 9.18
CA TYR A 293 -21.78 6.35 7.77
C TYR A 293 -21.73 7.54 6.80
N ILE A 294 -22.01 8.77 7.28
CA ILE A 294 -22.06 10.04 6.53
C ILE A 294 -23.19 10.12 5.48
N LEU A 295 -23.48 9.04 4.79
CA LEU A 295 -24.47 8.95 3.72
C LEU A 295 -25.91 8.84 4.26
N PRO A 296 -26.79 9.86 4.12
CA PRO A 296 -28.06 9.90 4.84
C PRO A 296 -29.03 8.76 4.52
N VAL A 297 -29.12 8.36 3.25
CA VAL A 297 -30.01 7.27 2.82
C VAL A 297 -29.54 5.95 3.42
N GLU A 298 -28.25 5.67 3.30
CA GLU A 298 -27.62 4.46 3.80
C GLU A 298 -27.68 4.39 5.32
N SER A 299 -27.46 5.50 6.01
CA SER A 299 -27.63 5.62 7.46
C SER A 299 -29.06 5.32 7.87
N SER A 300 -30.06 5.85 7.17
CA SER A 300 -31.46 5.57 7.47
C SER A 300 -31.79 4.08 7.30
N VAL A 301 -31.23 3.44 6.27
CA VAL A 301 -31.40 1.99 6.05
C VAL A 301 -30.71 1.19 7.16
N LEU A 302 -29.44 1.48 7.45
CA LEU A 302 -28.62 0.72 8.40
C LEU A 302 -29.02 0.91 9.87
N THR A 303 -29.60 2.05 10.25
CA THR A 303 -30.12 2.25 11.61
C THR A 303 -31.47 1.57 11.83
N SER A 304 -32.20 1.24 10.75
CA SER A 304 -33.49 0.57 10.82
C SER A 304 -33.34 -0.95 10.72
N LYS A 305 -34.19 -1.68 11.45
CA LYS A 305 -34.35 -3.13 11.27
C LYS A 305 -34.86 -3.41 9.84
N PRO A 306 -34.39 -4.45 9.14
CA PRO A 306 -34.93 -4.81 7.83
C PRO A 306 -36.42 -5.20 7.91
N ASP A 307 -37.21 -4.75 6.93
CA ASP A 307 -38.64 -5.09 6.82
C ASP A 307 -38.87 -6.53 6.35
N LYS A 308 -37.91 -7.11 5.63
CA LYS A 308 -37.98 -8.44 5.04
C LYS A 308 -37.35 -9.47 5.95
N THR A 309 -37.90 -10.68 5.95
CA THR A 309 -37.31 -11.82 6.67
C THR A 309 -35.91 -12.13 6.13
N ALA A 310 -34.99 -12.47 7.02
CA ALA A 310 -33.67 -12.95 6.65
C ALA A 310 -33.77 -14.29 5.89
N PRO A 311 -32.83 -14.59 4.98
CA PRO A 311 -32.77 -15.89 4.32
C PRO A 311 -32.47 -17.00 5.33
N PRO A 312 -32.99 -18.23 5.13
CA PRO A 312 -32.66 -19.37 5.97
C PRO A 312 -31.22 -19.87 5.70
N PHE A 313 -30.65 -20.64 6.63
CA PHE A 313 -29.27 -21.14 6.52
C PHE A 313 -28.98 -22.00 5.29
N HIS A 314 -29.98 -22.72 4.78
CA HIS A 314 -29.84 -23.60 3.60
C HIS A 314 -29.97 -22.86 2.27
N GLU A 315 -30.44 -21.61 2.27
CA GLU A 315 -30.52 -20.74 1.09
C GLU A 315 -29.99 -19.33 1.43
N PRO A 316 -28.71 -19.21 1.83
CA PRO A 316 -28.14 -17.92 2.21
C PRO A 316 -27.88 -17.05 0.98
N PHE A 317 -27.73 -15.74 1.18
CA PHE A 317 -27.34 -14.85 0.08
C PHE A 317 -25.97 -15.23 -0.48
N GLN A 318 -25.87 -15.29 -1.81
CA GLN A 318 -24.64 -15.68 -2.52
C GLN A 318 -24.00 -14.51 -3.28
N ASP A 319 -24.62 -13.34 -3.27
CA ASP A 319 -24.17 -12.20 -4.07
C ASP A 319 -24.67 -10.84 -3.53
N TRP A 320 -23.99 -9.78 -3.96
CA TRP A 320 -24.32 -8.40 -3.60
C TRP A 320 -25.70 -7.93 -4.08
N GLN A 321 -26.18 -8.38 -5.24
CA GLN A 321 -27.45 -7.92 -5.82
C GLN A 321 -28.64 -8.39 -4.97
N SER A 322 -28.60 -9.65 -4.56
CA SER A 322 -29.58 -10.26 -3.67
C SER A 322 -29.61 -9.57 -2.31
N TYR A 323 -28.45 -9.31 -1.72
CA TYR A 323 -28.34 -8.56 -0.46
C TYR A 323 -28.87 -7.12 -0.58
N TYR A 324 -28.47 -6.36 -1.61
CA TYR A 324 -28.94 -4.98 -1.82
C TYR A 324 -30.46 -4.92 -2.00
N LYS A 325 -31.01 -5.84 -2.79
CA LYS A 325 -32.46 -5.97 -2.99
C LYS A 325 -33.18 -6.30 -1.69
N TRP A 326 -32.61 -7.17 -0.85
CA TRP A 326 -33.19 -7.48 0.46
C TRP A 326 -33.13 -6.28 1.39
N ARG A 327 -31.95 -5.66 1.54
CA ARG A 327 -31.72 -4.60 2.51
C ARG A 327 -32.34 -3.26 2.14
N GLY A 328 -32.62 -3.04 0.85
CA GLY A 328 -33.25 -1.83 0.34
C GLY A 328 -32.27 -0.78 -0.20
N PHE A 329 -31.08 -1.19 -0.63
CA PHE A 329 -30.09 -0.29 -1.23
C PHE A 329 -30.21 -0.22 -2.76
N PRO A 330 -30.05 0.96 -3.37
CA PRO A 330 -29.86 1.08 -4.81
C PRO A 330 -28.43 0.64 -5.20
N LEU A 331 -28.26 0.12 -6.42
CA LEU A 331 -26.96 -0.38 -6.92
C LEU A 331 -25.93 0.71 -7.25
N ASN A 332 -26.25 1.98 -7.06
CA ASN A 332 -25.30 3.10 -7.08
C ASN A 332 -24.78 3.47 -5.68
N SER A 333 -25.34 2.88 -4.61
CA SER A 333 -24.86 3.11 -3.24
C SER A 333 -23.46 2.48 -3.06
N PRO A 334 -22.46 3.23 -2.55
CA PRO A 334 -21.11 2.72 -2.35
C PRO A 334 -20.97 1.88 -1.06
N ILE A 335 -22.05 1.66 -0.31
CA ILE A 335 -22.01 1.12 1.07
C ILE A 335 -21.39 -0.28 1.18
N ALA A 336 -21.31 -1.03 0.07
CA ALA A 336 -20.59 -2.31 -0.02
C ALA A 336 -19.09 -2.19 0.35
N ILE A 337 -18.50 -1.01 0.20
CA ILE A 337 -17.12 -0.73 0.61
C ILE A 337 -16.94 -0.91 2.12
N LEU A 338 -17.94 -0.58 2.94
CA LEU A 338 -17.93 -0.81 4.38
C LEU A 338 -18.52 -2.17 4.75
N LEU A 339 -19.62 -2.57 4.10
CA LEU A 339 -20.36 -3.79 4.44
C LEU A 339 -19.65 -5.08 4.02
N HIS A 340 -18.57 -5.03 3.25
CA HIS A 340 -17.86 -6.24 2.86
C HIS A 340 -17.37 -7.03 4.09
N PHE A 341 -17.06 -6.40 5.22
CA PHE A 341 -16.60 -7.10 6.42
C PHE A 341 -17.66 -8.02 7.03
N PRO A 342 -18.84 -7.52 7.48
CA PRO A 342 -19.88 -8.39 8.02
C PRO A 342 -20.44 -9.37 6.98
N LEU A 343 -20.52 -8.99 5.70
CA LEU A 343 -21.03 -9.88 4.66
C LEU A 343 -20.04 -11.00 4.29
N THR A 344 -18.73 -10.72 4.37
CA THR A 344 -17.70 -11.79 4.30
C THR A 344 -17.86 -12.75 5.48
N LEU A 345 -18.06 -12.24 6.70
CA LEU A 345 -18.27 -13.08 7.88
C LEU A 345 -19.54 -13.93 7.76
N TYR A 346 -20.65 -13.33 7.32
CA TYR A 346 -21.89 -14.03 7.02
C TYR A 346 -21.68 -15.15 6.00
N TYR A 347 -20.95 -14.89 4.92
CA TYR A 347 -20.65 -15.91 3.90
C TYR A 347 -19.76 -17.03 4.44
N ILE A 348 -18.73 -16.70 5.23
CA ILE A 348 -17.89 -17.70 5.90
C ILE A 348 -18.75 -18.59 6.80
N ILE A 349 -19.65 -18.01 7.61
CA ILE A 349 -20.51 -18.80 8.50
C ILE A 349 -21.42 -19.71 7.67
N THR A 350 -22.18 -19.13 6.75
CA THR A 350 -23.28 -19.84 6.08
C THR A 350 -22.83 -20.80 4.99
N SER A 351 -21.80 -20.43 4.23
CA SER A 351 -21.39 -21.15 3.01
C SER A 351 -20.06 -21.89 3.17
N CYS A 352 -19.38 -21.77 4.32
CA CYS A 352 -18.12 -22.48 4.58
C CYS A 352 -18.18 -23.25 5.91
N PHE A 353 -18.42 -22.56 7.03
CA PHE A 353 -18.41 -23.16 8.36
C PHE A 353 -19.55 -24.16 8.55
N ILE A 354 -20.79 -23.83 8.16
CA ILE A 354 -21.92 -24.77 8.28
C ILE A 354 -21.67 -26.07 7.50
N PRO A 355 -21.29 -26.02 6.19
CA PRO A 355 -20.93 -27.24 5.46
C PRO A 355 -19.75 -28.03 6.05
N ASP A 356 -18.73 -27.33 6.53
CA ASP A 356 -17.48 -27.96 7.01
C ASP A 356 -17.61 -28.53 8.42
N PHE A 357 -18.47 -27.95 9.27
CA PHE A 357 -18.64 -28.31 10.68
C PHE A 357 -20.13 -28.43 11.07
N PRO A 358 -20.91 -29.31 10.42
CA PRO A 358 -22.36 -29.38 10.60
C PRO A 358 -22.77 -29.78 12.03
N GLU A 359 -22.03 -30.67 12.68
CA GLU A 359 -22.31 -31.10 14.06
C GLU A 359 -22.11 -29.95 15.04
N LYS A 360 -20.97 -29.24 14.93
CA LYS A 360 -20.69 -28.05 15.76
C LYS A 360 -21.73 -26.95 15.54
N PHE A 361 -22.16 -26.75 14.29
CA PHE A 361 -23.22 -25.79 14.01
C PHE A 361 -24.57 -26.20 14.62
N SER A 362 -24.91 -27.50 14.65
CA SER A 362 -26.13 -27.97 15.31
C SER A 362 -26.16 -27.64 16.81
N GLU A 363 -25.00 -27.68 17.49
CA GLU A 363 -24.88 -27.27 18.89
C GLU A 363 -25.06 -25.76 19.07
N ILE A 364 -24.46 -24.96 18.16
CA ILE A 364 -24.62 -23.50 18.10
C ILE A 364 -26.08 -23.13 17.86
N GLU A 365 -26.76 -23.77 16.91
CA GLU A 365 -28.16 -23.55 16.58
C GLU A 365 -29.07 -23.89 17.77
N THR A 366 -28.78 -25.00 18.46
CA THR A 366 -29.54 -25.41 19.66
C THR A 366 -29.35 -24.44 20.82
N SER A 367 -28.12 -23.99 21.06
CA SER A 367 -27.82 -23.05 22.15
C SER A 367 -28.27 -21.62 21.84
N GLY A 368 -28.37 -21.27 20.55
CA GLY A 368 -28.67 -19.92 20.08
C GLY A 368 -27.53 -18.93 20.30
N ASN A 369 -26.29 -19.38 20.53
CA ASN A 369 -25.14 -18.51 20.78
C ASN A 369 -23.92 -18.97 19.97
N MET A 370 -23.14 -18.03 19.43
CA MET A 370 -21.90 -18.29 18.72
C MET A 370 -20.81 -17.29 19.12
N THR A 371 -19.66 -17.79 19.56
CA THR A 371 -18.49 -16.99 19.90
C THR A 371 -17.53 -16.94 18.73
N ILE A 372 -17.21 -15.73 18.25
CA ILE A 372 -16.35 -15.51 17.07
C ILE A 372 -15.15 -14.66 17.46
N HIS A 373 -13.96 -15.11 17.13
CA HIS A 373 -12.74 -14.31 17.29
C HIS A 373 -12.31 -13.74 15.94
N ILE A 374 -12.32 -12.42 15.80
CA ILE A 374 -11.78 -11.72 14.63
C ILE A 374 -10.36 -11.27 14.97
N VAL A 375 -9.37 -11.81 14.25
CA VAL A 375 -7.95 -11.70 14.62
C VAL A 375 -7.17 -10.86 13.62
N GLY A 376 -6.18 -10.11 14.12
CA GLY A 376 -5.38 -9.20 13.30
C GLY A 376 -6.17 -7.96 12.88
N VAL A 377 -7.14 -7.54 13.69
CA VAL A 377 -7.93 -6.34 13.38
C VAL A 377 -7.08 -5.07 13.44
N GLU A 378 -7.38 -4.16 12.54
CA GLU A 378 -6.79 -2.85 12.39
C GLU A 378 -7.94 -1.83 12.36
N LYS A 379 -8.28 -1.29 11.19
CA LYS A 379 -9.36 -0.31 11.01
C LYS A 379 -10.74 -0.87 11.34
N GLU A 380 -10.92 -2.19 11.36
CA GLU A 380 -12.19 -2.85 11.66
C GLU A 380 -12.73 -2.47 13.05
N VAL A 381 -11.85 -2.13 14.00
CA VAL A 381 -12.24 -1.68 15.35
C VAL A 381 -12.94 -0.32 15.37
N GLU A 382 -12.83 0.46 14.29
CA GLU A 382 -13.56 1.71 14.10
C GLU A 382 -14.98 1.45 13.54
N MET A 383 -15.23 0.25 13.01
CA MET A 383 -16.44 -0.15 12.28
C MET A 383 -17.35 -1.10 13.08
N LEU A 384 -17.30 -1.08 14.42
CA LEU A 384 -18.01 -2.04 15.27
C LEU A 384 -19.51 -2.14 14.93
N MET A 385 -20.18 -1.00 14.78
CA MET A 385 -21.60 -0.90 14.39
C MET A 385 -21.94 -1.54 13.04
N VAL A 386 -20.98 -1.66 12.13
CA VAL A 386 -21.19 -2.27 10.81
C VAL A 386 -21.50 -3.77 10.98
N PHE A 387 -20.96 -4.40 12.02
CA PHE A 387 -21.21 -5.81 12.34
C PHE A 387 -22.62 -6.08 12.90
N GLN A 388 -23.41 -5.06 13.24
CA GLN A 388 -24.83 -5.25 13.57
C GLN A 388 -25.60 -5.96 12.45
N GLU A 389 -25.15 -5.77 11.20
CA GLU A 389 -25.79 -6.34 10.02
C GLU A 389 -25.76 -7.87 10.04
N LEU A 390 -24.73 -8.48 10.65
CA LEU A 390 -24.67 -9.93 10.88
C LEU A 390 -25.87 -10.40 11.71
N GLY A 391 -26.23 -9.62 12.73
CA GLY A 391 -27.35 -9.89 13.61
C GLY A 391 -28.71 -9.86 12.90
N TYR A 392 -28.86 -8.99 11.90
CA TYR A 392 -30.05 -8.96 11.05
C TYR A 392 -30.09 -10.09 10.03
N LEU A 393 -28.93 -10.53 9.52
CA LEU A 393 -28.82 -11.63 8.58
C LEU A 393 -29.02 -12.99 9.24
N ILE A 394 -28.68 -13.13 10.52
CA ILE A 394 -28.84 -14.36 11.30
C ILE A 394 -29.52 -14.03 12.66
N PRO A 395 -30.83 -13.75 12.66
CA PRO A 395 -31.53 -13.25 13.84
C PRO A 395 -31.74 -14.29 14.94
N SER A 396 -31.61 -15.59 14.64
CA SER A 396 -31.78 -16.69 15.61
C SER A 396 -30.58 -16.92 16.52
N ILE A 397 -29.40 -16.39 16.16
CA ILE A 397 -28.14 -16.59 16.90
C ILE A 397 -27.72 -15.29 17.57
N LYS A 398 -27.29 -15.37 18.82
CA LYS A 398 -26.58 -14.29 19.49
C LYS A 398 -25.08 -14.45 19.25
N PHE A 399 -24.45 -13.40 18.75
CA PHE A 399 -23.01 -13.39 18.45
C PHE A 399 -22.25 -12.70 19.56
N ASP A 400 -21.22 -13.37 20.09
CA ASP A 400 -20.20 -12.74 20.92
C ASP A 400 -18.88 -12.66 20.16
N ILE A 401 -18.57 -11.46 19.66
CA ILE A 401 -17.43 -11.21 18.79
C ILE A 401 -16.28 -10.62 19.60
N HIS A 402 -15.10 -11.23 19.52
CA HIS A 402 -13.88 -10.70 20.11
C HIS A 402 -12.95 -10.23 19.00
N MET A 403 -12.70 -8.93 18.93
CA MET A 403 -11.78 -8.32 17.96
C MET A 403 -10.41 -8.16 18.62
N VAL A 404 -9.39 -8.86 18.11
CA VAL A 404 -8.05 -8.93 18.72
C VAL A 404 -6.99 -8.42 17.74
N GLY A 405 -6.27 -7.36 18.13
CA GLY A 405 -5.27 -6.71 17.27
C GLY A 405 -4.20 -5.95 18.08
N ILE A 406 -3.06 -5.66 17.44
CA ILE A 406 -1.89 -5.07 18.12
C ILE A 406 -1.92 -3.54 18.06
N GLU A 407 -2.22 -2.98 16.89
CA GLU A 407 -2.13 -1.54 16.61
C GLU A 407 -3.41 -0.75 16.96
N ILE A 408 -4.11 -1.21 18.00
CA ILE A 408 -5.36 -0.59 18.49
C ILE A 408 -5.01 0.44 19.58
N MET A 409 -5.84 1.47 19.73
CA MET A 409 -5.81 2.34 20.90
C MET A 409 -5.96 1.54 22.21
N SER A 410 -5.06 1.77 23.16
CA SER A 410 -5.13 1.13 24.48
C SER A 410 -6.42 1.43 25.24
N SER A 411 -7.04 2.60 25.01
CA SER A 411 -8.34 2.95 25.64
C SER A 411 -9.52 2.11 25.15
N LEU A 412 -9.35 1.33 24.07
CA LEU A 412 -10.36 0.38 23.59
C LEU A 412 -10.16 -1.03 24.14
N ASP A 413 -9.03 -1.35 24.81
CA ASP A 413 -8.82 -2.69 25.37
C ASP A 413 -9.90 -3.01 26.42
N GLY A 414 -10.58 -4.14 26.26
CA GLY A 414 -11.71 -4.56 27.08
C GLY A 414 -13.02 -3.80 26.82
N LYS A 415 -13.05 -2.83 25.91
CA LYS A 415 -14.29 -2.10 25.58
C LYS A 415 -15.27 -3.07 24.91
N ARG A 416 -16.50 -3.09 25.44
CA ARG A 416 -17.60 -3.90 24.92
C ARG A 416 -18.74 -3.02 24.44
N GLU A 417 -19.19 -3.26 23.21
CA GLU A 417 -20.35 -2.61 22.59
C GLU A 417 -21.38 -3.68 22.22
N VAL A 418 -22.67 -3.33 22.23
CA VAL A 418 -23.77 -4.26 21.91
C VAL A 418 -24.69 -3.64 20.87
N TYR A 419 -24.90 -4.35 19.78
CA TYR A 419 -25.77 -3.98 18.68
C TYR A 419 -26.77 -5.11 18.41
N ASN A 420 -28.02 -4.95 18.86
CA ASN A 420 -29.04 -6.00 18.78
C ASN A 420 -28.59 -7.33 19.42
N ASN A 421 -28.44 -8.40 18.63
CA ASN A 421 -27.96 -9.72 19.02
C ASN A 421 -26.45 -9.92 18.79
N VAL A 422 -25.68 -8.84 18.58
CA VAL A 422 -24.23 -8.87 18.40
C VAL A 422 -23.55 -8.10 19.53
N SER A 423 -22.77 -8.77 20.38
CA SER A 423 -21.81 -8.12 21.27
C SER A 423 -20.42 -8.15 20.68
N ILE A 424 -19.66 -7.07 20.85
CA ILE A 424 -18.30 -6.95 20.35
C ILE A 424 -17.39 -6.46 21.46
N THR A 425 -16.34 -7.22 21.78
CA THR A 425 -15.31 -6.86 22.75
C THR A 425 -13.96 -6.70 22.05
N VAL A 426 -13.28 -5.57 22.27
CA VAL A 426 -11.99 -5.26 21.65
C VAL A 426 -10.83 -5.62 22.59
N HIS A 427 -9.76 -6.21 22.05
CA HIS A 427 -8.55 -6.58 22.80
C HIS A 427 -7.29 -6.11 22.08
N GLN A 428 -6.51 -5.27 22.75
CA GLN A 428 -5.25 -4.71 22.26
C GLN A 428 -4.08 -5.63 22.65
N LYS A 429 -3.88 -6.71 21.88
CA LYS A 429 -2.78 -7.67 22.07
C LYS A 429 -2.62 -8.59 20.87
N PRO A 430 -1.48 -9.29 20.76
CA PRO A 430 -1.38 -10.42 19.85
C PRO A 430 -2.34 -11.56 20.24
N TYR A 431 -2.98 -12.20 19.25
CA TYR A 431 -3.99 -13.23 19.52
C TYR A 431 -3.47 -14.46 20.28
N HIS A 432 -2.22 -14.86 20.06
CA HIS A 432 -1.59 -15.95 20.81
C HIS A 432 -1.41 -15.65 22.31
N GLN A 433 -1.50 -14.38 22.72
CA GLN A 433 -1.47 -13.97 24.14
C GLN A 433 -2.87 -13.82 24.74
N TYR A 434 -3.92 -13.85 23.93
CA TYR A 434 -5.30 -13.78 24.41
C TYR A 434 -5.67 -15.08 25.14
N LYS A 435 -6.19 -14.98 26.36
CA LYS A 435 -6.55 -16.10 27.25
C LYS A 435 -8.05 -16.13 27.61
N GLY A 436 -8.90 -15.50 26.79
CA GLY A 436 -10.34 -15.57 26.99
C GLY A 436 -10.92 -16.93 26.58
N ASP A 437 -12.24 -16.98 26.45
CA ASP A 437 -12.98 -18.19 26.13
C ASP A 437 -12.58 -18.78 24.77
N ASN A 438 -12.80 -20.09 24.61
CA ASN A 438 -12.55 -20.75 23.34
C ASN A 438 -13.63 -20.34 22.32
N PRO A 439 -13.25 -19.88 21.12
CA PRO A 439 -14.22 -19.50 20.10
C PRO A 439 -14.79 -20.72 19.36
N ASP A 440 -15.97 -20.54 18.80
CA ASP A 440 -16.52 -21.47 17.82
C ASP A 440 -15.81 -21.36 16.47
N LEU A 441 -15.43 -20.14 16.12
CA LEU A 441 -14.87 -19.75 14.82
C LEU A 441 -13.84 -18.62 14.98
N VAL A 442 -12.71 -18.74 14.29
CA VAL A 442 -11.72 -17.66 14.11
C VAL A 442 -11.76 -17.15 12.67
N VAL A 443 -11.79 -15.82 12.51
CA VAL A 443 -11.70 -15.15 11.20
C VAL A 443 -10.60 -14.10 11.19
N GLY A 444 -9.73 -14.09 10.17
CA GLY A 444 -8.79 -13.00 9.94
C GLY A 444 -9.02 -12.29 8.61
N PHE A 445 -9.33 -11.00 8.63
CA PHE A 445 -9.52 -10.22 7.40
C PHE A 445 -8.19 -9.73 6.84
N ASN A 446 -8.02 -9.84 5.52
CA ASN A 446 -6.83 -9.35 4.81
C ASN A 446 -5.49 -9.74 5.48
N ALA A 447 -5.42 -10.97 5.99
CA ALA A 447 -4.49 -11.32 7.06
C ALA A 447 -3.01 -11.28 6.65
N GLY A 448 -2.72 -11.50 5.37
CA GLY A 448 -1.34 -11.46 4.87
C GLY A 448 -0.43 -12.45 5.60
N ILE A 449 -0.90 -13.68 5.86
CA ILE A 449 -0.16 -14.71 6.62
C ILE A 449 1.25 -14.92 6.07
N GLY A 450 1.41 -14.93 4.74
CA GLY A 450 2.71 -15.07 4.09
C GLY A 450 3.61 -13.82 4.11
N ALA A 451 3.10 -12.68 4.59
CA ALA A 451 3.81 -11.40 4.62
C ALA A 451 4.32 -11.03 6.03
N TYR A 452 3.66 -11.50 7.10
CA TYR A 452 3.99 -11.11 8.47
C TYR A 452 4.40 -12.31 9.34
N ILE A 453 5.63 -12.27 9.84
CA ILE A 453 6.18 -13.33 10.71
C ILE A 453 5.43 -13.48 12.04
N THR A 454 4.72 -12.45 12.47
CA THR A 454 3.94 -12.40 13.73
C THR A 454 2.79 -13.40 13.77
N TRP A 455 2.39 -13.97 12.61
CA TRP A 455 1.38 -15.01 12.55
C TRP A 455 1.84 -16.36 13.12
N GLY A 456 3.14 -16.66 13.17
CA GLY A 456 3.64 -18.00 13.51
C GLY A 456 3.10 -18.57 14.83
N GLU A 457 3.12 -17.78 15.90
CA GLU A 457 2.59 -18.20 17.21
C GLU A 457 1.06 -18.31 17.21
N THR A 458 0.38 -17.42 16.49
CA THR A 458 -1.07 -17.47 16.32
C THR A 458 -1.51 -18.73 15.59
N ILE A 459 -0.86 -19.08 14.46
CA ILE A 459 -1.14 -20.32 13.72
C ILE A 459 -0.85 -21.55 14.59
N SER A 460 0.22 -21.52 15.38
CA SER A 460 0.55 -22.61 16.32
C SER A 460 -0.52 -22.78 17.40
N LYS A 461 -1.06 -21.68 17.94
CA LYS A 461 -2.18 -21.71 18.89
C LYS A 461 -3.45 -22.29 18.25
N LEU A 462 -3.84 -21.79 17.08
CA LEU A 462 -5.04 -22.27 16.36
C LEU A 462 -4.95 -23.77 16.05
N LYS A 463 -3.77 -24.24 15.64
CA LYS A 463 -3.51 -25.67 15.42
C LYS A 463 -3.66 -26.47 16.71
N LYS A 464 -3.01 -26.02 17.79
CA LYS A 464 -3.01 -26.72 19.10
C LYS A 464 -4.43 -26.84 19.67
N GLU A 465 -5.25 -25.83 19.48
CA GLU A 465 -6.61 -25.75 20.00
C GLU A 465 -7.66 -26.29 19.01
N ASP A 466 -7.23 -26.73 17.82
CA ASP A 466 -8.07 -27.26 16.73
C ASP A 466 -9.29 -26.39 16.42
N ILE A 467 -9.06 -25.07 16.32
CA ILE A 467 -10.15 -24.10 16.17
C ILE A 467 -10.50 -23.90 14.68
N PRO A 468 -11.76 -24.06 14.26
CA PRO A 468 -12.21 -23.71 12.90
C PRO A 468 -11.76 -22.30 12.52
N SER A 469 -10.93 -22.19 11.48
CA SER A 469 -10.21 -20.96 11.18
C SER A 469 -10.25 -20.61 9.69
N TYR A 470 -10.76 -19.42 9.38
CA TYR A 470 -10.84 -18.88 8.03
C TYR A 470 -10.13 -17.54 7.94
N PHE A 471 -9.46 -17.28 6.83
CA PHE A 471 -8.77 -16.03 6.59
C PHE A 471 -9.15 -15.50 5.22
N THR A 472 -8.96 -14.20 5.02
CA THR A 472 -9.12 -13.60 3.70
C THR A 472 -7.86 -12.88 3.26
N ASP A 473 -7.71 -12.73 1.96
CA ASP A 473 -6.54 -12.12 1.34
C ASP A 473 -6.92 -11.37 0.05
N TYR A 474 -6.04 -10.45 -0.36
CA TYR A 474 -6.34 -9.53 -1.46
C TYR A 474 -6.34 -10.19 -2.84
N CYS A 475 -5.49 -11.21 -3.03
CA CYS A 475 -5.25 -11.83 -4.32
C CYS A 475 -4.79 -13.29 -4.15
N GLN A 476 -4.99 -14.11 -5.19
CA GLN A 476 -4.59 -15.52 -5.18
C GLN A 476 -3.07 -15.73 -4.95
N TYR A 477 -2.24 -14.74 -5.33
CA TYR A 477 -0.81 -14.76 -5.05
C TYR A 477 -0.51 -14.74 -3.55
N SER A 478 -1.13 -13.85 -2.76
CA SER A 478 -0.87 -13.81 -1.31
C SER A 478 -1.42 -15.05 -0.61
N CYS A 479 -2.53 -15.62 -1.08
CA CYS A 479 -3.03 -16.90 -0.57
C CYS A 479 -2.04 -18.06 -0.80
N GLU A 480 -1.37 -18.13 -1.95
CA GLU A 480 -0.34 -19.14 -2.20
C GLU A 480 0.91 -18.87 -1.35
N CYS A 481 1.28 -17.60 -1.11
CA CYS A 481 2.33 -17.28 -0.15
C CYS A 481 1.96 -17.72 1.27
N ALA A 482 0.70 -17.54 1.69
CA ALA A 482 0.19 -18.05 2.97
C ALA A 482 0.31 -19.58 3.05
N ARG A 483 -0.10 -20.29 1.99
CA ARG A 483 0.06 -21.76 1.88
C ARG A 483 1.52 -22.20 2.05
N GLN A 484 2.45 -21.52 1.39
CA GLN A 484 3.89 -21.82 1.53
C GLN A 484 4.42 -21.52 2.93
N ALA A 485 3.93 -20.44 3.58
CA ALA A 485 4.38 -20.03 4.90
C ALA A 485 3.96 -21.00 6.01
N VAL A 486 2.79 -21.63 5.91
CA VAL A 486 2.27 -22.53 6.95
C VAL A 486 2.56 -24.02 6.68
N ALA A 487 3.01 -24.38 5.48
CA ALA A 487 3.29 -25.76 5.10
C ALA A 487 4.30 -26.46 6.02
N SER A 488 5.31 -25.74 6.52
CA SER A 488 6.36 -26.31 7.38
C SER A 488 5.90 -26.62 8.81
N VAL A 489 4.69 -26.22 9.21
CA VAL A 489 4.14 -26.46 10.56
C VAL A 489 2.96 -27.43 10.56
N GLY A 490 2.81 -28.23 9.49
CA GLY A 490 1.73 -29.21 9.35
C GLY A 490 0.35 -28.57 9.35
N VAL A 491 0.25 -27.37 8.79
CA VAL A 491 -1.01 -26.69 8.51
C VAL A 491 -1.14 -26.61 7.00
N THR A 492 -2.31 -26.96 6.49
CA THR A 492 -2.61 -26.87 5.07
C THR A 492 -3.60 -25.74 4.83
N VAL A 493 -3.49 -25.13 3.66
CA VAL A 493 -4.41 -24.09 3.21
C VAL A 493 -5.22 -24.67 2.06
N GLU A 494 -6.52 -24.85 2.29
CA GLU A 494 -7.46 -25.38 1.31
C GLU A 494 -7.53 -24.50 0.03
N PRO A 495 -8.12 -25.00 -1.07
CA PRO A 495 -8.29 -24.21 -2.28
C PRO A 495 -8.99 -22.88 -2.00
N THR A 496 -8.41 -21.80 -2.54
CA THR A 496 -8.95 -20.44 -2.39
C THR A 496 -10.22 -20.28 -3.20
N PHE A 497 -11.26 -19.70 -2.61
CA PHE A 497 -12.47 -19.30 -3.33
C PHE A 497 -12.57 -17.78 -3.37
N ILE A 498 -13.14 -17.26 -4.46
CA ILE A 498 -13.45 -15.84 -4.57
C ILE A 498 -14.59 -15.54 -3.59
N ASN A 499 -14.40 -14.52 -2.77
CA ASN A 499 -15.46 -14.06 -1.90
C ASN A 499 -16.49 -13.27 -2.74
N PRO A 500 -17.77 -13.70 -2.78
CA PRO A 500 -18.80 -12.97 -3.51
C PRO A 500 -19.08 -11.59 -2.90
N PHE A 501 -18.82 -11.41 -1.60
CA PHE A 501 -18.97 -10.16 -0.87
C PHE A 501 -17.66 -9.38 -0.70
N ARG A 502 -16.66 -9.61 -1.56
CA ARG A 502 -15.43 -8.82 -1.58
C ARG A 502 -15.73 -7.34 -1.85
N ASN A 503 -14.82 -6.47 -1.43
CA ASN A 503 -14.93 -5.03 -1.66
C ASN A 503 -14.97 -4.72 -3.18
N PRO A 504 -15.90 -3.87 -3.66
CA PRO A 504 -16.04 -3.55 -5.08
C PRO A 504 -15.05 -2.51 -5.61
N VAL A 505 -14.02 -2.14 -4.83
CA VAL A 505 -12.97 -1.21 -5.23
C VAL A 505 -11.66 -1.95 -5.43
N ARG A 506 -11.09 -1.81 -6.64
CA ARG A 506 -9.77 -2.37 -6.96
C ARG A 506 -8.70 -1.64 -6.16
N LYS A 507 -7.86 -2.41 -5.48
CA LYS A 507 -6.60 -1.93 -4.89
C LYS A 507 -5.48 -2.07 -5.92
N VAL A 508 -4.62 -1.06 -5.95
CA VAL A 508 -3.42 -1.07 -6.79
C VAL A 508 -2.24 -1.49 -5.93
N CYS A 509 -1.63 -2.62 -6.29
CA CYS A 509 -0.30 -2.94 -5.80
C CYS A 509 0.72 -2.11 -6.59
N THR A 510 1.66 -1.46 -5.89
CA THR A 510 2.75 -0.73 -6.55
C THR A 510 3.71 -1.68 -7.27
N GLU A 511 3.83 -2.93 -6.81
CA GLU A 511 4.85 -3.89 -7.25
C GLU A 511 4.42 -4.76 -8.43
N ASN A 512 3.12 -4.93 -8.67
CA ASN A 512 2.60 -5.82 -9.72
C ASN A 512 1.20 -5.39 -10.20
N ASN A 513 0.75 -5.97 -11.32
CA ASN A 513 -0.54 -5.71 -11.96
C ASN A 513 -1.68 -6.62 -11.52
N MET A 514 -1.44 -7.55 -10.59
CA MET A 514 -2.47 -8.51 -10.21
C MET A 514 -3.72 -7.78 -9.67
N PRO A 515 -4.93 -8.28 -9.95
CA PRO A 515 -6.16 -7.71 -9.41
C PRO A 515 -6.20 -7.94 -7.89
N TRP A 516 -6.34 -6.86 -7.13
CA TRP A 516 -6.44 -6.91 -5.66
C TRP A 516 -7.77 -6.32 -5.23
N TYR A 517 -8.48 -7.03 -4.35
CA TYR A 517 -9.72 -6.57 -3.73
C TYR A 517 -9.67 -6.90 -2.25
N SER A 518 -10.09 -5.96 -1.38
CA SER A 518 -10.20 -6.24 0.05
C SER A 518 -11.17 -7.41 0.29
N ASN A 519 -10.77 -8.36 1.13
CA ASN A 519 -11.41 -9.66 1.32
C ASN A 519 -11.66 -10.41 0.00
N GLY A 520 -10.76 -10.31 -0.99
CA GLY A 520 -10.96 -10.84 -2.34
C GLY A 520 -11.11 -12.36 -2.41
N PHE A 521 -10.32 -13.07 -1.60
CA PHE A 521 -10.30 -14.52 -1.52
C PHE A 521 -10.45 -14.97 -0.07
N ILE A 522 -11.12 -16.10 0.14
CA ILE A 522 -11.18 -16.77 1.45
C ILE A 522 -10.34 -18.04 1.38
N ILE A 523 -9.65 -18.33 2.48
CA ILE A 523 -8.86 -19.52 2.71
C ILE A 523 -9.25 -20.15 4.04
N LYS A 524 -9.30 -21.47 4.08
CA LYS A 524 -9.45 -22.25 5.30
C LYS A 524 -8.12 -22.86 5.71
N LEU A 525 -7.83 -22.82 7.00
CA LEU A 525 -6.72 -23.58 7.57
C LEU A 525 -7.22 -24.94 8.02
N THR A 526 -6.51 -25.98 7.59
CA THR A 526 -6.78 -27.36 8.00
C THR A 526 -5.55 -27.89 8.72
N PHE A 527 -5.76 -28.39 9.93
CA PHE A 527 -4.72 -28.84 10.83
C PHE A 527 -4.52 -30.34 10.65
N THR A 528 -3.34 -30.73 10.19
CA THR A 528 -2.96 -32.13 10.05
C THR A 528 -1.90 -32.45 11.09
N ASP A 529 -2.03 -33.61 11.75
CA ASP A 529 -0.93 -34.15 12.54
C ASP A 529 0.18 -34.58 11.58
N ILE A 530 1.41 -34.11 11.85
CA ILE A 530 2.58 -34.38 11.00
C ILE A 530 2.86 -35.90 10.90
N ASN A 531 2.36 -36.68 11.87
CA ASN A 531 2.47 -38.14 11.89
C ASN A 531 1.59 -38.85 10.84
N ASP A 532 0.59 -38.18 10.26
CA ASP A 532 -0.28 -38.74 9.22
C ASP A 532 0.20 -38.42 7.79
N ILE A 533 1.25 -37.61 7.63
CA ILE A 533 1.81 -37.22 6.32
C ILE A 533 2.85 -38.25 5.82
N GLU A 534 3.35 -39.13 6.70
CA GLU A 534 4.30 -40.21 6.38
C GLU A 534 3.68 -41.60 6.22
N ARG A 535 2.33 -41.71 6.21
CA ARG A 535 1.58 -42.91 5.81
C ARG A 535 0.89 -42.68 4.47
#